data_AF-U2TBT0-F1
#
_entry.id   AF-U2TBT0-F1
#
_cell.length_a   1.000
_cell.length_b   1.000
_cell.length_c   1.000
_cell.angle_alpha   90.00
_cell.angle_beta   90.00
_cell.angle_gamma   90.00
#
_symmetry.space_group_name_H-M   'P 1'
#
loop_
_entity.id
_entity.type
_entity.pdbx_description
1 polymer ?
#
loop_
_entity_poly.entity_id
_entity_poly.type
_entity_poly.pdbx_seq_one_letter_code
_entity_poly.pdbx_strand_id
1 'polypeptide(L)'
;MERSGGLMGVATLVILSLVVSSIGFHRFVWFISLGYGLSIAAGCMLLLAWFHASLGPASVLMCLLLMAYGPRLAIYLLVRERRSAAYRHVAATQVNDGSDLGLPIQMVIWVACAVMCACQASPVLSRLQAGSPADAPSLVGLALMCGGIVLESIADLQKSVQKRTRPGRFCDRGLYSFVRCPNYLGEVLMWTGVFVSGAAVYADVSQWACALVGYVAIVYVMFGGARRLELRQGRSYGGDPACQAYVRSTPILLPFVPLYSVRGATGLKG
;
A
#
# COMPACT_ATOMS: atom_id res chain seq x y z
N MET A 1 -31.91 19.68 -6.61
CA MET A 1 -32.30 18.37 -6.03
C MET A 1 -31.26 17.99 -5.01
N GLU A 2 -31.74 17.60 -3.83
CA GLU A 2 -31.13 17.85 -2.52
C GLU A 2 -29.75 17.23 -2.28
N ARG A 3 -28.87 18.03 -1.67
CA ARG A 3 -27.68 17.58 -0.93
C ARG A 3 -28.11 16.82 0.33
N SER A 4 -28.68 15.63 0.18
CA SER A 4 -28.93 14.68 1.29
C SER A 4 -27.69 13.83 1.60
N GLY A 5 -26.49 14.44 1.55
CA GLY A 5 -25.19 13.76 1.68
C GLY A 5 -24.43 14.07 2.97
N GLY A 6 -25.09 14.63 4.00
CA GLY A 6 -24.42 15.20 5.18
C GLY A 6 -23.56 14.24 6.02
N LEU A 7 -23.78 12.93 5.89
CA LEU A 7 -23.02 11.89 6.61
C LEU A 7 -22.24 10.93 5.69
N MET A 8 -22.31 11.14 4.37
CA MET A 8 -21.86 10.19 3.36
C MET A 8 -20.70 10.75 2.55
N GLY A 9 -19.50 10.25 2.81
CA GLY A 9 -18.32 10.67 2.08
C GLY A 9 -17.05 10.09 2.66
N VAL A 10 -15.94 10.80 2.46
CA VAL A 10 -14.63 10.40 2.99
C VAL A 10 -14.70 10.17 4.51
N ALA A 11 -15.48 10.96 5.25
CA ALA A 11 -15.67 10.80 6.70
C ALA A 11 -16.22 9.41 7.09
N THR A 12 -17.15 8.85 6.31
CA THR A 12 -17.69 7.50 6.54
C THR A 12 -16.59 6.44 6.36
N LEU A 13 -15.76 6.60 5.33
CA LEU A 13 -14.61 5.73 5.10
C LEU A 13 -13.57 5.85 6.21
N VAL A 14 -13.37 7.05 6.77
CA VAL A 14 -12.50 7.24 7.94
C VAL A 14 -13.04 6.50 9.15
N ILE A 15 -14.33 6.66 9.48
CA ILE A 15 -14.95 5.99 10.63
C ILE A 15 -14.86 4.47 10.47
N LEU A 16 -15.19 3.94 9.30
CA LEU A 16 -15.05 2.52 9.00
C LEU A 16 -13.59 2.05 9.17
N SER A 17 -12.64 2.82 8.62
CA SER A 17 -11.22 2.49 8.72
C SER A 17 -10.73 2.53 10.16
N LEU A 18 -11.18 3.48 10.98
CA LEU A 18 -10.87 3.55 12.41
C LEU A 18 -11.32 2.26 13.12
N VAL A 19 -12.56 1.84 12.90
CA VAL A 19 -13.12 0.62 13.50
C VAL A 19 -12.33 -0.61 13.05
N VAL A 20 -12.10 -0.77 11.75
CA VAL A 20 -11.43 -1.97 11.20
C VAL A 20 -9.95 -2.02 11.60
N SER A 21 -9.25 -0.89 11.57
CA SER A 21 -7.82 -0.83 11.92
C SER A 21 -7.56 -0.84 13.43
N SER A 22 -8.59 -0.77 14.27
CA SER A 22 -8.46 -0.84 15.74
C SER A 22 -7.78 -2.13 16.24
N ILE A 23 -7.77 -3.19 15.41
CA ILE A 23 -6.99 -4.41 15.68
C ILE A 23 -5.50 -4.13 15.93
N GLY A 24 -4.98 -2.99 15.45
CA GLY A 24 -3.62 -2.53 15.72
C GLY A 24 -3.31 -2.24 17.18
N PHE A 25 -4.32 -2.02 18.03
CA PHE A 25 -4.10 -1.91 19.48
C PHE A 25 -3.69 -3.24 20.11
N HIS A 26 -3.97 -4.38 19.47
CA HIS A 26 -3.44 -5.67 19.93
C HIS A 26 -1.97 -5.90 19.52
N ARG A 27 -1.59 -5.44 18.33
CA ARG A 27 -0.20 -5.41 17.86
C ARG A 27 0.01 -4.20 16.97
N PHE A 28 0.91 -3.31 17.34
CA PHE A 28 1.12 -2.03 16.66
C PHE A 28 1.32 -2.17 15.14
N VAL A 29 2.08 -3.18 14.70
CA VAL A 29 2.33 -3.48 13.28
C VAL A 29 1.03 -3.75 12.50
N TRP A 30 -0.05 -4.20 13.17
CA TRP A 30 -1.33 -4.48 12.53
C TRP A 30 -2.07 -3.24 12.07
N PHE A 31 -1.80 -2.04 12.59
CA PHE A 31 -2.37 -0.80 12.05
C PHE A 31 -2.04 -0.65 10.56
N ILE A 32 -0.77 -0.79 10.22
CA ILE A 32 -0.22 -0.56 8.87
C ILE A 32 -0.19 -1.83 8.00
N SER A 33 -0.67 -2.96 8.51
CA SER A 33 -0.70 -4.23 7.77
C SER A 33 -2.12 -4.76 7.61
N LEU A 34 -2.59 -5.56 8.56
CA LEU A 34 -3.93 -6.15 8.49
C LEU A 34 -5.03 -5.08 8.52
N GLY A 35 -4.91 -4.12 9.44
CA GLY A 35 -5.89 -3.04 9.62
C GLY A 35 -6.04 -2.22 8.34
N TYR A 36 -4.93 -1.80 7.76
CA TYR A 36 -4.87 -1.14 6.46
C TYR A 36 -5.56 -1.95 5.35
N GLY A 37 -5.12 -3.19 5.09
CA GLY A 37 -5.66 -4.01 4.01
C GLY A 37 -7.16 -4.34 4.18
N LEU A 38 -7.58 -4.65 5.41
CA LEU A 38 -8.98 -4.91 5.72
C LEU A 38 -9.84 -3.64 5.61
N SER A 39 -9.31 -2.47 5.96
CA SER A 39 -10.04 -1.20 5.85
C SER A 39 -10.35 -0.85 4.40
N ILE A 40 -9.39 -1.05 3.49
CA ILE A 40 -9.60 -0.86 2.04
C ILE A 40 -10.67 -1.82 1.50
N ALA A 41 -10.59 -3.11 1.86
CA ALA A 41 -11.56 -4.11 1.42
C ALA A 41 -12.97 -3.84 1.97
N ALA A 42 -13.08 -3.52 3.27
CA ALA A 42 -14.34 -3.16 3.91
C ALA A 42 -14.92 -1.87 3.32
N GLY A 43 -14.08 -0.87 3.04
CA GLY A 43 -14.49 0.37 2.38
C GLY A 43 -15.09 0.13 1.00
N CYS A 44 -14.45 -0.69 0.17
CA CYS A 44 -14.97 -1.02 -1.15
C CYS A 44 -16.27 -1.84 -1.08
N MET A 45 -16.39 -2.75 -0.10
CA MET A 45 -17.62 -3.49 0.14
C MET A 45 -18.77 -2.55 0.55
N LEU A 46 -18.50 -1.60 1.44
CA LEU A 46 -19.46 -0.56 1.82
C LEU A 46 -19.87 0.27 0.61
N LEU A 47 -18.92 0.70 -0.22
CA LEU A 47 -19.21 1.49 -1.43
C LEU A 47 -20.10 0.72 -2.42
N LEU A 48 -19.84 -0.57 -2.65
CA LEU A 48 -20.69 -1.39 -3.52
C LEU A 48 -22.10 -1.56 -2.98
N ALA A 49 -22.24 -1.78 -1.67
CA ALA A 49 -23.55 -1.86 -1.02
C ALA A 49 -24.30 -0.52 -1.08
N TRP A 50 -23.57 0.58 -0.89
CA TRP A 50 -24.15 1.91 -0.92
C TRP A 50 -24.69 2.28 -2.30
N PHE A 51 -23.84 2.17 -3.31
CA PHE A 51 -24.14 2.61 -4.66
C PHE A 51 -24.74 1.48 -5.51
N HIS A 52 -25.36 0.46 -4.90
CA HIS A 52 -25.86 -0.74 -5.57
C HIS A 52 -26.80 -0.45 -6.76
N ALA A 53 -27.56 0.65 -6.71
CA ALA A 53 -28.47 1.07 -7.77
C ALA A 53 -27.79 1.80 -8.95
N SER A 54 -26.52 2.19 -8.81
CA SER A 54 -25.78 3.05 -9.76
C SER A 54 -24.38 2.51 -10.08
N LEU A 55 -24.21 1.19 -10.08
CA LEU A 55 -22.91 0.55 -10.30
C LEU A 55 -22.52 0.52 -11.78
N GLY A 56 -21.49 1.31 -12.13
CA GLY A 56 -20.80 1.19 -13.42
C GLY A 56 -19.79 0.02 -13.43
N PRO A 57 -19.60 -0.70 -14.56
CA PRO A 57 -18.69 -1.85 -14.64
C PRO A 57 -17.25 -1.54 -14.21
N ALA A 58 -16.74 -0.36 -14.58
CA ALA A 58 -15.39 0.06 -14.21
C ALA A 58 -15.22 0.22 -12.69
N SER A 59 -16.18 0.89 -12.03
CA SER A 59 -16.15 1.09 -10.57
C SER A 59 -16.30 -0.23 -9.81
N VAL A 60 -17.13 -1.16 -10.32
CA VAL A 60 -17.23 -2.52 -9.75
C VAL A 60 -15.89 -3.24 -9.85
N LEU A 61 -15.25 -3.24 -11.02
CA LEU A 61 -13.96 -3.90 -11.19
C LEU A 61 -12.87 -3.28 -10.30
N MET A 62 -12.85 -1.95 -10.15
CA MET A 62 -11.93 -1.27 -9.22
C MET A 62 -12.16 -1.71 -7.78
N CYS A 63 -13.42 -1.74 -7.32
CA CYS A 63 -13.76 -2.24 -5.99
C CYS A 63 -13.32 -3.69 -5.79
N LEU A 64 -13.57 -4.57 -6.77
CA LEU A 64 -13.16 -5.97 -6.71
C LEU A 64 -11.63 -6.12 -6.64
N LEU A 65 -10.88 -5.32 -7.40
CA LEU A 65 -9.41 -5.31 -7.34
C LEU A 65 -8.90 -4.85 -5.96
N LEU A 66 -9.50 -3.80 -5.39
CA LEU A 66 -9.14 -3.31 -4.05
C LEU A 66 -9.55 -4.30 -2.94
N MET A 67 -10.68 -5.00 -3.12
CA MET A 67 -11.13 -6.09 -2.25
C MET A 67 -10.26 -7.34 -2.39
N ALA A 68 -9.63 -7.60 -3.53
CA ALA A 68 -8.66 -8.66 -3.69
C ALA A 68 -7.29 -8.27 -3.10
N TYR A 69 -6.92 -7.00 -3.24
CA TYR A 69 -5.68 -6.41 -2.72
C TYR A 69 -5.57 -6.56 -1.19
N GLY A 70 -6.62 -6.15 -0.44
CA GLY A 70 -6.60 -6.16 1.03
C GLY A 70 -6.30 -7.53 1.65
N PRO A 71 -7.07 -8.59 1.34
CA PRO A 71 -6.80 -9.96 1.76
C PRO A 71 -5.46 -10.49 1.25
N ARG A 72 -5.05 -10.17 0.01
CA ARG A 72 -3.75 -10.61 -0.50
C ARG A 72 -2.60 -10.11 0.38
N LEU A 73 -2.61 -8.83 0.74
CA LEU A 73 -1.61 -8.23 1.62
C LEU A 73 -1.69 -8.83 3.04
N ALA A 74 -2.90 -8.91 3.60
CA ALA A 74 -3.12 -9.44 4.95
C ALA A 74 -2.68 -10.91 5.07
N ILE A 75 -3.07 -11.76 4.12
CA ILE A 75 -2.71 -13.19 4.08
C ILE A 75 -1.20 -13.35 3.92
N TYR A 76 -0.56 -12.62 3.01
CA TYR A 76 0.89 -12.71 2.82
C TYR A 76 1.65 -12.39 4.11
N LEU A 77 1.27 -11.32 4.80
CA LEU A 77 1.92 -10.90 6.05
C LEU A 77 1.66 -11.88 7.19
N LEU A 78 0.43 -12.37 7.33
CA LEU A 78 0.06 -13.39 8.33
C LEU A 78 0.80 -14.72 8.11
N VAL A 79 0.84 -15.19 6.87
CA VAL A 79 1.54 -16.43 6.52
C VAL A 79 3.03 -16.31 6.82
N ARG A 80 3.64 -15.16 6.49
CA ARG A 80 5.06 -14.89 6.78
C ARG A 80 5.34 -14.89 8.27
N GLU A 81 4.50 -14.22 9.06
CA GLU A 81 4.63 -14.14 10.52
C GLU A 81 4.53 -15.54 11.17
N ARG A 82 3.56 -16.35 10.74
CA ARG A 82 3.35 -17.70 11.29
C ARG A 82 4.38 -18.72 10.82
N ARG A 83 4.78 -18.70 9.55
CA ARG A 83 5.60 -19.78 8.96
C ARG A 83 7.11 -19.52 8.97
N SER A 84 7.57 -18.28 9.04
CA SER A 84 9.00 -17.98 8.94
C SER A 84 9.64 -17.74 10.31
N ALA A 85 10.33 -18.75 10.84
CA ALA A 85 11.10 -18.63 12.08
C ALA A 85 12.21 -17.57 11.98
N ALA A 86 12.88 -17.50 10.82
CA ALA A 86 13.86 -16.46 10.52
C ALA A 86 13.24 -15.05 10.53
N TYR A 87 12.00 -14.90 10.01
CA TYR A 87 11.28 -13.63 10.10
C TYR A 87 10.91 -13.30 11.53
N ARG A 88 10.45 -14.25 12.34
CA ARG A 88 10.13 -13.99 13.76
C ARG A 88 11.34 -13.52 14.55
N HIS A 89 12.51 -14.11 14.32
CA HIS A 89 13.77 -13.66 14.94
C HIS A 89 14.11 -12.22 14.52
N VAL A 90 14.03 -11.90 13.22
CA VAL A 90 14.26 -10.54 12.72
C VAL A 90 13.20 -9.56 13.20
N ALA A 91 11.94 -9.97 13.31
CA ALA A 91 10.87 -9.15 13.85
C ALA A 91 11.10 -8.83 15.33
N ALA A 92 11.44 -9.83 16.14
CA ALA A 92 11.70 -9.66 17.57
C ALA A 92 12.92 -8.76 17.88
N THR A 93 13.87 -8.64 16.95
CA THR A 93 15.11 -7.88 17.18
C THR A 93 15.20 -6.56 16.41
N GLN A 94 14.41 -6.39 15.34
CA GLN A 94 14.58 -5.28 14.40
C GLN A 94 13.28 -4.64 13.90
N VAL A 95 12.10 -5.14 14.29
CA VAL A 95 10.81 -4.50 14.03
C VAL A 95 10.33 -3.88 15.32
N ASN A 96 10.02 -2.58 15.29
CA ASN A 96 9.42 -1.91 16.44
C ASN A 96 8.01 -2.47 16.64
N ASP A 97 7.79 -3.14 17.76
CA ASP A 97 6.50 -3.72 18.14
C ASP A 97 5.56 -2.71 18.81
N GLY A 98 6.01 -1.46 18.93
CA GLY A 98 5.28 -0.34 19.53
C GLY A 98 5.32 -0.34 21.06
N SER A 99 6.11 -1.21 21.69
CA SER A 99 6.26 -1.26 23.15
C SER A 99 6.84 0.03 23.75
N ASP A 100 7.68 0.74 23.00
CA ASP A 100 8.25 2.04 23.39
C ASP A 100 7.32 3.23 23.08
N LEU A 101 6.17 3.01 22.42
CA LEU A 101 5.27 4.07 22.00
C LEU A 101 4.12 4.24 23.00
N GLY A 102 4.05 5.41 23.64
CA GLY A 102 2.91 5.77 24.46
C GLY A 102 1.59 5.81 23.68
N LEU A 103 0.49 5.53 24.38
CA LEU A 103 -0.87 5.55 23.81
C LEU A 103 -1.20 6.79 22.95
N PRO A 104 -0.79 8.03 23.31
CA PRO A 104 -1.06 9.20 22.47
C PRO A 104 -0.48 9.10 21.06
N ILE A 105 0.74 8.55 20.93
CA ILE A 105 1.40 8.40 19.63
C ILE A 105 0.71 7.28 18.82
N GLN A 106 0.32 6.19 19.50
CA GLN A 106 -0.44 5.12 18.86
C GLN A 106 -1.78 5.62 18.30
N MET A 107 -2.49 6.48 19.04
CA MET A 107 -3.73 7.10 18.57
C MET A 107 -3.51 7.98 17.34
N VAL A 108 -2.46 8.80 17.31
CA VAL A 108 -2.11 9.63 16.14
C VAL A 108 -1.85 8.76 14.91
N ILE A 109 -1.08 7.68 15.06
CA ILE A 109 -0.76 6.76 13.97
C ILE A 109 -2.02 6.02 13.49
N TRP A 110 -2.86 5.58 14.41
CA TRP A 110 -4.13 4.93 14.09
C TRP A 110 -5.05 5.83 13.27
N VAL A 111 -5.26 7.07 13.73
CA VAL A 111 -6.07 8.06 13.01
C VAL A 111 -5.45 8.40 11.65
N ALA A 112 -4.14 8.60 11.59
CA ALA A 112 -3.44 8.87 10.33
C ALA A 112 -3.60 7.72 9.32
N CYS A 113 -3.51 6.46 9.78
CA CYS A 113 -3.75 5.29 8.93
C CYS A 113 -5.19 5.25 8.40
N ALA A 114 -6.18 5.53 9.25
CA ALA A 114 -7.58 5.55 8.85
C ALA A 114 -7.89 6.66 7.82
N VAL A 115 -7.35 7.86 8.03
CA VAL A 115 -7.45 8.98 7.08
C VAL A 115 -6.78 8.63 5.76
N MET A 116 -5.58 8.03 5.80
CA MET A 116 -4.89 7.59 4.59
C MET A 116 -5.73 6.58 3.79
N CYS A 117 -6.32 5.57 4.45
CA CYS A 117 -7.18 4.57 3.80
C CYS A 117 -8.38 5.22 3.10
N ALA A 118 -9.05 6.14 3.79
CA ALA A 118 -10.20 6.86 3.24
C ALA A 118 -9.83 7.73 2.04
N CYS A 119 -8.72 8.47 2.14
CA CYS A 119 -8.19 9.31 1.07
C CYS A 119 -7.77 8.48 -0.15
N GLN A 120 -7.15 7.32 0.07
CA GLN A 120 -6.77 6.40 -0.99
C GLN A 120 -7.97 5.78 -1.73
N ALA A 121 -9.07 5.48 -1.02
CA ALA A 121 -10.29 4.97 -1.63
C ALA A 121 -11.17 6.08 -2.23
N SER A 122 -10.89 7.35 -1.92
CA SER A 122 -11.69 8.50 -2.37
C SER A 122 -11.86 8.62 -3.90
N PRO A 123 -10.90 8.24 -4.77
CA PRO A 123 -11.12 8.28 -6.21
C PRO A 123 -12.27 7.38 -6.69
N VAL A 124 -12.39 6.18 -6.10
CA VAL A 124 -13.48 5.25 -6.42
C VAL A 124 -14.81 5.79 -5.89
N LEU A 125 -14.81 6.38 -4.69
CA LEU A 125 -15.97 7.08 -4.14
C LEU A 125 -16.44 8.22 -5.07
N SER A 126 -15.53 9.08 -5.55
CA SER A 126 -15.86 10.17 -6.46
C SER A 126 -16.49 9.67 -7.76
N ARG A 127 -15.98 8.56 -8.32
CA ARG A 127 -16.58 7.92 -9.51
C ARG A 127 -17.99 7.42 -9.26
N LEU A 128 -18.22 6.77 -8.13
CA LEU A 128 -19.54 6.26 -7.74
C LEU A 128 -20.53 7.39 -7.49
N GLN A 129 -20.09 8.48 -6.85
CA GLN A 129 -20.90 9.68 -6.65
C GLN A 129 -21.27 10.38 -7.97
N ALA A 130 -20.33 10.42 -8.92
CA ALA A 130 -20.57 11.00 -10.24
C ALA A 130 -21.46 10.13 -11.14
N GLY A 131 -21.63 8.84 -10.83
CA GLY A 131 -22.33 7.89 -11.69
C GLY A 131 -21.68 7.76 -13.07
N SER A 132 -20.37 8.04 -13.19
CA SER A 132 -19.70 8.17 -14.48
C SER A 132 -19.50 6.80 -15.15
N PRO A 133 -19.80 6.66 -16.47
CA PRO A 133 -19.47 5.46 -17.22
C PRO A 133 -17.96 5.25 -17.33
N ALA A 134 -17.54 4.15 -17.97
CA ALA A 134 -16.13 3.94 -18.26
C ALA A 134 -15.61 5.05 -19.20
N ASP A 135 -14.59 5.75 -18.75
CA ASP A 135 -13.87 6.82 -19.46
C ASP A 135 -12.38 6.47 -19.58
N ALA A 136 -11.62 7.22 -20.39
CA ALA A 136 -10.21 6.93 -20.60
C ALA A 136 -9.38 6.86 -19.29
N PRO A 137 -9.52 7.81 -18.33
CA PRO A 137 -8.82 7.72 -17.05
C PRO A 137 -9.19 6.48 -16.24
N SER A 138 -10.44 6.04 -16.24
CA SER A 138 -10.87 4.81 -15.57
C SER A 138 -10.21 3.56 -16.14
N LEU A 139 -10.07 3.49 -17.47
CA LEU A 139 -9.46 2.35 -18.16
C LEU A 139 -7.95 2.32 -17.94
N VAL A 140 -7.29 3.48 -18.01
CA VAL A 140 -5.87 3.61 -17.66
C VAL A 140 -5.65 3.24 -16.20
N GLY A 141 -6.50 3.75 -15.31
CA GLY A 141 -6.46 3.43 -13.88
C GLY A 141 -6.59 1.93 -13.61
N LEU A 142 -7.57 1.27 -14.24
CA LEU A 142 -7.75 -0.18 -14.16
C LEU A 142 -6.54 -0.96 -14.68
N ALA A 143 -5.96 -0.55 -15.82
CA ALA A 143 -4.77 -1.20 -16.37
C ALA A 143 -3.57 -1.09 -15.40
N LEU A 144 -3.37 0.08 -14.79
CA LEU A 144 -2.33 0.30 -13.78
C LEU A 144 -2.60 -0.51 -12.50
N MET A 145 -3.84 -0.57 -12.02
CA MET A 145 -4.24 -1.38 -10.87
C MET A 145 -3.96 -2.87 -11.10
N CYS A 146 -4.39 -3.40 -12.25
CA CYS A 146 -4.11 -4.78 -12.65
C CYS A 146 -2.60 -5.05 -12.77
N GLY A 147 -1.85 -4.15 -13.42
CA GLY A 147 -0.39 -4.27 -13.52
C GLY A 147 0.29 -4.25 -12.16
N GLY A 148 -0.13 -3.36 -11.26
CA GLY A 148 0.40 -3.22 -9.91
C GLY A 148 0.19 -4.45 -9.06
N ILE A 149 -1.04 -4.96 -9.00
CA ILE A 149 -1.37 -6.15 -8.20
C ILE A 149 -0.64 -7.39 -8.72
N VAL A 150 -0.48 -7.55 -10.03
CA VAL A 150 0.26 -8.66 -10.66
C VAL A 150 1.76 -8.54 -10.35
N LEU A 151 2.36 -7.37 -10.59
CA LEU A 151 3.77 -7.11 -10.34
C LEU A 151 4.15 -7.41 -8.90
N GLU A 152 3.37 -6.90 -7.95
CA GLU A 152 3.61 -7.11 -6.53
C GLU A 152 3.42 -8.58 -6.12
N SER A 153 2.38 -9.26 -6.62
CA SER A 153 2.16 -10.68 -6.32
C SER A 153 3.29 -11.57 -6.82
N ILE A 154 3.80 -11.31 -8.04
CA ILE A 154 4.95 -12.02 -8.59
C ILE A 154 6.21 -11.70 -7.79
N ALA A 155 6.43 -10.44 -7.41
CA ALA A 155 7.57 -10.03 -6.61
C ALA A 155 7.60 -10.74 -5.25
N ASP A 156 6.48 -10.79 -4.54
CA ASP A 156 6.38 -11.46 -3.24
C ASP A 156 6.56 -12.98 -3.35
N LEU A 157 6.06 -13.60 -4.42
CA LEU A 157 6.31 -15.02 -4.69
C LEU A 157 7.79 -15.28 -4.95
N GLN A 158 8.43 -14.51 -5.84
CA GLN A 158 9.86 -14.62 -6.12
C GLN A 158 10.71 -14.43 -4.87
N LYS A 159 10.37 -13.44 -4.04
CA LYS A 159 11.04 -13.20 -2.75
C LYS A 159 10.92 -14.39 -1.82
N SER A 160 9.72 -14.95 -1.70
CA SER A 160 9.44 -16.10 -0.83
C SER A 160 10.22 -17.33 -1.27
N VAL A 161 10.22 -17.63 -2.58
CA VAL A 161 10.99 -18.73 -3.17
C VAL A 161 12.49 -18.54 -2.96
N GLN A 162 13.02 -17.33 -3.21
CA GLN A 162 14.44 -17.03 -3.03
C GLN A 162 14.86 -17.14 -1.56
N LYS A 163 14.04 -16.67 -0.62
CA LYS A 163 14.35 -16.77 0.82
C LYS A 163 14.21 -18.18 1.37
N ARG A 164 13.36 -19.02 0.78
CA ARG A 164 13.29 -20.44 1.11
C ARG A 164 14.50 -21.23 0.61
N THR A 165 14.98 -20.92 -0.58
CA THR A 165 16.08 -21.65 -1.24
C THR A 165 17.47 -21.11 -0.89
N ARG A 166 17.58 -19.81 -0.58
CA ARG A 166 18.83 -19.09 -0.28
C ARG A 166 18.64 -18.15 0.94
N PRO A 167 18.37 -18.68 2.15
CA PRO A 167 17.99 -17.87 3.31
C PRO A 167 19.02 -16.79 3.71
N GLY A 168 20.31 -17.09 3.53
CA GLY A 168 21.42 -16.18 3.83
C GLY A 168 21.75 -15.16 2.73
N ARG A 169 21.03 -15.15 1.60
CA ARG A 169 21.34 -14.26 0.46
C ARG A 169 20.24 -13.21 0.26
N PHE A 170 20.61 -12.02 -0.20
CA PHE A 170 19.65 -11.01 -0.67
C PHE A 170 18.90 -11.48 -1.93
N CYS A 171 17.75 -10.88 -2.20
CA CYS A 171 16.97 -11.20 -3.40
C CYS A 171 17.50 -10.36 -4.57
N ASP A 172 17.98 -11.05 -5.60
CA ASP A 172 18.76 -10.48 -6.72
C ASP A 172 18.34 -11.02 -8.10
N ARG A 173 17.34 -11.91 -8.16
CA ARG A 173 16.87 -12.55 -9.40
C ARG A 173 15.42 -12.20 -9.74
N GLY A 174 15.08 -12.28 -11.02
CA GLY A 174 13.73 -12.02 -11.52
C GLY A 174 13.42 -10.52 -11.51
N LEU A 175 12.27 -10.13 -10.97
CA LEU A 175 11.92 -8.71 -10.84
C LEU A 175 12.93 -7.92 -10.00
N TYR A 176 13.60 -8.60 -9.06
CA TYR A 176 14.64 -8.00 -8.22
C TYR A 176 15.90 -7.59 -9.00
N SER A 177 16.15 -8.10 -10.22
CA SER A 177 17.28 -7.61 -11.03
C SER A 177 16.98 -6.29 -11.75
N PHE A 178 15.71 -5.86 -11.81
CA PHE A 178 15.31 -4.60 -12.43
C PHE A 178 15.23 -3.47 -11.40
N VAL A 179 14.62 -3.75 -10.24
CA VAL A 179 14.55 -2.82 -9.10
C VAL A 179 14.68 -3.60 -7.80
N ARG A 180 15.25 -2.99 -6.76
CA ARG A 180 15.47 -3.68 -5.47
C ARG A 180 14.18 -3.90 -4.67
N CYS A 181 13.15 -3.11 -4.91
CA CYS A 181 11.84 -3.19 -4.23
C CYS A 181 10.67 -3.32 -5.22
N PRO A 182 10.59 -4.38 -6.06
CA PRO A 182 9.56 -4.51 -7.09
C PRO A 182 8.15 -4.67 -6.51
N ASN A 183 8.03 -5.25 -5.30
CA ASN A 183 6.78 -5.33 -4.58
C ASN A 183 6.27 -3.94 -4.15
N TYR A 184 7.16 -3.03 -3.76
CA TYR A 184 6.78 -1.65 -3.45
C TYR A 184 6.46 -0.84 -4.70
N LEU A 185 7.10 -1.15 -5.84
CA LEU A 185 6.74 -0.55 -7.12
C LEU A 185 5.33 -0.97 -7.53
N GLY A 186 4.95 -2.24 -7.35
CA GLY A 186 3.59 -2.71 -7.63
C GLY A 186 2.54 -2.03 -6.74
N GLU A 187 2.85 -1.80 -5.47
CA GLU A 187 2.02 -1.00 -4.56
C GLU A 187 1.83 0.43 -5.09
N VAL A 188 2.92 1.14 -5.43
CA VAL A 188 2.84 2.50 -5.98
C VAL A 188 2.03 2.50 -7.28
N LEU A 189 2.21 1.50 -8.15
CA LEU A 189 1.49 1.40 -9.42
C LEU A 189 -0.01 1.17 -9.22
N MET A 190 -0.38 0.31 -8.27
CA MET A 190 -1.77 0.06 -7.88
C MET A 190 -2.47 1.37 -7.48
N TRP A 191 -1.87 2.12 -6.55
CA TRP A 191 -2.45 3.38 -6.08
C TRP A 191 -2.35 4.53 -7.07
N THR A 192 -1.35 4.51 -7.97
CA THR A 192 -1.33 5.41 -9.13
C THR A 192 -2.55 5.16 -10.00
N GLY A 193 -2.92 3.89 -10.23
CA GLY A 193 -4.12 3.53 -10.98
C GLY A 193 -5.40 4.01 -10.31
N VAL A 194 -5.53 3.85 -8.99
CA VAL A 194 -6.67 4.37 -8.22
C VAL A 194 -6.78 5.89 -8.34
N PHE A 195 -5.67 6.62 -8.15
CA PHE A 195 -5.64 8.08 -8.31
C PHE A 195 -6.02 8.53 -9.72
N VAL A 196 -5.41 7.94 -10.76
CA VAL A 196 -5.69 8.31 -12.16
C VAL A 196 -7.14 8.00 -12.55
N SER A 197 -7.74 6.96 -11.99
CA SER A 197 -9.13 6.57 -12.33
C SER A 197 -10.18 7.66 -12.06
N GLY A 198 -9.90 8.53 -11.08
CA GLY A 198 -10.81 9.61 -10.69
C GLY A 198 -10.59 10.92 -11.45
N ALA A 199 -9.52 11.03 -12.26
CA ALA A 199 -9.05 12.31 -12.79
C ALA A 199 -10.09 13.09 -13.62
N ALA A 200 -11.00 12.41 -14.33
CA ALA A 200 -12.07 13.04 -15.11
C ALA A 200 -13.34 13.36 -14.31
N VAL A 201 -13.46 12.86 -13.07
CA VAL A 201 -14.70 12.96 -12.27
C VAL A 201 -14.52 13.73 -10.97
N TYR A 202 -13.32 14.23 -10.68
CA TYR A 202 -13.09 15.10 -9.54
C TYR A 202 -13.78 16.45 -9.75
N ALA A 203 -14.89 16.66 -9.07
CA ALA A 203 -15.75 17.83 -9.22
C ALA A 203 -15.19 19.08 -8.52
N ASP A 204 -14.55 18.90 -7.36
CA ASP A 204 -14.15 19.99 -6.47
C ASP A 204 -12.71 19.84 -5.97
N VAL A 205 -12.13 20.94 -5.47
CA VAL A 205 -10.78 20.99 -4.87
C VAL A 205 -10.62 19.98 -3.72
N SER A 206 -11.68 19.73 -2.95
CA SER A 206 -11.67 18.76 -1.85
C SER A 206 -11.45 17.33 -2.34
N GLN A 207 -12.06 16.94 -3.46
CA GLN A 207 -11.89 15.60 -4.03
C GLN A 207 -10.47 15.42 -4.58
N TRP A 208 -9.94 16.41 -5.28
CA TRP A 208 -8.54 16.44 -5.72
C TRP A 208 -7.58 16.35 -4.54
N ALA A 209 -7.79 17.16 -3.50
CA ALA A 209 -6.95 17.17 -2.31
C ALA A 209 -6.97 15.81 -1.58
N CYS A 210 -8.15 15.21 -1.37
CA CYS A 210 -8.26 13.90 -0.74
C CYS A 210 -7.55 12.81 -1.55
N ALA A 211 -7.75 12.77 -2.86
CA ALA A 211 -7.10 11.81 -3.75
C ALA A 211 -5.57 11.97 -3.73
N LEU A 212 -5.09 13.22 -3.80
CA LEU A 212 -3.67 13.53 -3.79
C LEU A 212 -3.02 13.18 -2.44
N VAL A 213 -3.69 13.48 -1.32
CA VAL A 213 -3.21 13.10 0.02
C VAL A 213 -3.06 11.59 0.13
N GLY A 214 -4.05 10.82 -0.32
CA GLY A 214 -3.98 9.36 -0.31
C GLY A 214 -2.82 8.83 -1.16
N TYR A 215 -2.65 9.39 -2.35
CA TYR A 215 -1.59 8.99 -3.29
C TYR A 215 -0.18 9.35 -2.77
N VAL A 216 0.03 10.58 -2.33
CA VAL A 216 1.33 11.04 -1.82
C VAL A 216 1.69 10.30 -0.53
N ALA A 217 0.72 10.05 0.35
CA ALA A 217 0.96 9.30 1.58
C ALA A 217 1.49 7.89 1.29
N ILE A 218 0.90 7.16 0.34
CA ILE A 218 1.38 5.80 0.05
C ILE A 218 2.72 5.78 -0.66
N VAL A 219 3.00 6.74 -1.55
CA VAL A 219 4.33 6.92 -2.13
C VAL A 219 5.35 7.15 -1.01
N TYR A 220 5.06 8.05 -0.07
CA TYR A 220 5.92 8.32 1.08
C TYR A 220 6.16 7.08 1.94
N VAL A 221 5.10 6.32 2.26
CA VAL A 221 5.20 5.06 3.04
C VAL A 221 6.06 4.03 2.31
N MET A 222 5.93 3.90 0.99
CA MET A 222 6.73 2.95 0.19
C MET A 222 8.22 3.34 0.14
N PHE A 223 8.52 4.62 -0.03
CA PHE A 223 9.90 5.12 0.04
C PHE A 223 10.50 4.98 1.44
N GLY A 224 9.72 5.25 2.50
CA GLY A 224 10.12 4.99 3.88
C GLY A 224 10.39 3.50 4.14
N GLY A 225 9.52 2.63 3.64
CA GLY A 225 9.72 1.18 3.65
C GLY A 225 11.00 0.74 2.94
N ALA A 226 11.26 1.29 1.75
CA ALA A 226 12.46 1.02 0.97
C ALA A 226 13.72 1.42 1.73
N ARG A 227 13.71 2.59 2.38
CA ARG A 227 14.80 3.05 3.24
C ARG A 227 15.06 2.12 4.42
N ARG A 228 14.03 1.73 5.15
CA ARG A 228 14.16 0.78 6.27
C ARG A 228 14.71 -0.57 5.81
N LEU A 229 14.26 -1.04 4.65
CA LEU A 229 14.76 -2.27 4.04
C LEU A 229 16.24 -2.16 3.66
N GLU A 230 16.64 -1.05 3.03
CA GLU A 230 18.02 -0.79 2.64
C GLU A 230 18.95 -0.73 3.85
N LEU A 231 18.56 -0.02 4.92
CA LEU A 231 19.32 0.02 6.18
C LEU A 231 19.48 -1.38 6.79
N ARG A 232 18.41 -2.19 6.77
CA ARG A 232 18.46 -3.57 7.26
C ARG A 232 19.38 -4.44 6.42
N GLN A 233 19.27 -4.36 5.10
CA GLN A 233 20.15 -5.10 4.18
C GLN A 233 21.61 -4.68 4.33
N GLY A 234 21.88 -3.39 4.55
CA GLY A 234 23.23 -2.90 4.83
C GLY A 234 23.85 -3.54 6.09
N ARG A 235 23.05 -3.76 7.14
CA ARG A 235 23.51 -4.47 8.35
C ARG A 235 23.74 -5.96 8.11
N SER A 236 22.88 -6.62 7.33
CA SER A 236 22.95 -8.07 7.11
C SER A 236 23.91 -8.51 6.01
N TYR A 237 24.06 -7.71 4.95
CA TYR A 237 24.76 -8.08 3.71
C TYR A 237 25.81 -7.03 3.28
N GLY A 238 26.02 -5.96 4.05
CA GLY A 238 26.88 -4.85 3.65
C GLY A 238 28.35 -5.24 3.42
N GLY A 239 28.82 -6.32 4.05
CA GLY A 239 30.16 -6.87 3.84
C GLY A 239 30.30 -7.79 2.61
N ASP A 240 29.19 -8.17 1.95
CA ASP A 240 29.21 -9.05 0.78
C ASP A 240 29.48 -8.24 -0.50
N PRO A 241 30.60 -8.47 -1.23
CA PRO A 241 30.91 -7.76 -2.48
C PRO A 241 29.81 -7.90 -3.54
N ALA A 242 29.12 -9.05 -3.59
CA ALA A 242 28.02 -9.25 -4.54
C ALA A 242 26.82 -8.37 -4.19
N CYS A 243 26.54 -8.15 -2.90
CA CYS A 243 25.49 -7.25 -2.46
C CYS A 243 25.85 -5.79 -2.82
N GLN A 244 27.10 -5.40 -2.62
CA GLN A 244 27.56 -4.05 -2.96
C GLN A 244 27.46 -3.77 -4.45
N ALA A 245 27.87 -4.72 -5.31
CA ALA A 245 27.72 -4.61 -6.75
C ALA A 245 26.24 -4.46 -7.16
N TYR A 246 25.37 -5.31 -6.59
CA TYR A 246 23.93 -5.27 -6.84
C TYR A 246 23.28 -3.93 -6.47
N VAL A 247 23.65 -3.34 -5.32
CA VAL A 247 23.14 -2.03 -4.87
C VAL A 247 23.57 -0.90 -5.80
N ARG A 248 24.78 -0.99 -6.39
CA ARG A 248 25.30 0.03 -7.31
C ARG A 248 24.67 -0.04 -8.70
N SER A 249 24.27 -1.23 -9.16
CA SER A 249 23.74 -1.42 -10.52
C SER A 249 22.21 -1.39 -10.60
N THR A 250 21.51 -1.58 -9.48
CA THR A 250 20.06 -1.81 -9.47
C THR A 250 19.32 -0.68 -8.74
N PRO A 251 18.46 0.09 -9.43
CA PRO A 251 17.66 1.14 -8.81
C PRO A 251 16.80 0.63 -7.66
N ILE A 252 16.52 1.47 -6.66
CA ILE A 252 15.82 1.00 -5.46
C ILE A 252 14.33 0.70 -5.70
N LEU A 253 13.64 1.53 -6.50
CA LEU A 253 12.19 1.48 -6.65
C LEU A 253 11.71 1.76 -8.07
N LEU A 254 12.26 2.78 -8.74
CA LEU A 254 11.84 3.20 -10.07
C LEU A 254 12.82 2.65 -11.13
N PRO A 255 12.38 1.79 -12.08
CA PRO A 255 13.28 1.06 -12.98
C PRO A 255 14.07 1.95 -13.95
N PHE A 256 13.50 3.11 -14.31
CA PHE A 256 14.09 4.02 -15.31
C PHE A 256 14.63 5.32 -14.70
N VAL A 257 14.70 5.40 -13.37
CA VAL A 257 15.27 6.54 -12.66
C VAL A 257 16.53 6.06 -11.95
N PRO A 258 17.70 6.71 -12.13
CA PRO A 258 18.97 6.30 -11.51
C PRO A 258 19.02 6.61 -10.00
N LEU A 259 17.97 6.26 -9.27
CA LEU A 259 17.87 6.38 -7.83
C LEU A 259 18.30 5.06 -7.18
N TYR A 260 19.59 4.96 -6.90
CA TYR A 260 20.18 3.74 -6.37
C TYR A 260 20.10 3.63 -4.86
N SER A 261 19.98 4.72 -4.10
CA SER A 261 19.91 4.67 -2.63
C SER A 261 19.03 5.77 -2.07
N VAL A 262 18.33 5.45 -0.98
CA VAL A 262 17.54 6.41 -0.20
C VAL A 262 17.98 6.44 1.26
N ARG A 263 19.11 5.79 1.58
CA ARG A 263 19.68 5.73 2.93
C ARG A 263 19.84 7.12 3.56
N GLY A 264 20.32 8.09 2.78
CA GLY A 264 20.57 9.47 3.20
C GLY A 264 19.31 10.33 3.37
N ALA A 265 18.14 9.87 2.91
CA ALA A 265 16.89 10.62 3.03
C ALA A 265 16.34 10.52 4.47
N THR A 266 16.90 11.30 5.39
CA THR A 266 16.53 11.33 6.81
C THR A 266 15.11 11.82 7.07
N GLY A 267 14.47 12.48 6.09
CA GLY A 267 13.06 12.82 6.11
C GLY A 267 12.11 11.62 5.95
N LEU A 268 12.59 10.49 5.40
CA LEU A 268 11.83 9.24 5.27
C LEU A 268 11.91 8.40 6.56
N LYS A 269 11.60 9.01 7.71
CA LYS A 269 11.40 8.32 9.00
C LYS A 269 9.93 7.97 9.14
N GLY A 270 9.40 7.19 8.19
CA GLY A 270 8.11 6.54 8.38
C GLY A 270 8.22 5.34 9.29
#